data_AF-A0A7W0VSS9-F1
#
_entry.id   AF-A0A7W0VSS9-F1
#
_cell.length_a   1.000
_cell.length_b   1.000
_cell.length_c   1.000
_cell.angle_alpha   90.00
_cell.angle_beta   90.00
_cell.angle_gamma   90.00
#
_symmetry.space_group_name_H-M   'P 1'
#
loop_
_entity.id
_entity.type
_entity.pdbx_description
1 polymer ?
#
loop_
_entity_poly.entity_id
_entity_poly.type
_entity_poly.pdbx_seq_one_letter_code
_entity_poly.pdbx_strand_id
1 'polypeptide(L)'
;MAQSPPPWCAKAEGRLDSNAKEAFTSKDARWAVFYLVGSYCKPDSEAKSMAKELESAKKKWSAKLDMQEQDWADAAEWASMDQGSRMNRDLKHDKKRAWSSLTPGQQFALIDFDFNEDGPAYAADALGAKLSEVGRFAYIQKCIKASDNQQAASWAMCQPDIDAFDKKKFSEQLRVDTGITGAERMEIRLRYEGFADELKQHAEEVKKLQAKDGGYATMFKTAAQGYADFAKVDPTAIALMADMDDARVTNSRKAFEGCSARAWPAWKKAVSALPAKKFANFKREPGDENEIVQALGVILGDPAGYLTSVSLYICEGVGAAERGNMDYLVKAAGNSASRWPGFRGPRRAALTAMMLNGVTLDDRDARIDYPTVHHDWMSQNMSSGGGGRGVVAKVAIKGEKATVTVKKEFEKQQQCQSWKSSNKIVQITSSGSLIYESWCTSSKSVTVDRSFDPQTVKARYVEGLKPGMVFTNTEDVAGVVYAKNGAKEPVSICSAPVK
;
A
#
# COMPACT_ATOMS: atom_id res chain seq x y z
N MET A 1 -45.71 35.20 -19.86
CA MET A 1 -46.13 34.69 -18.53
C MET A 1 -44.86 34.20 -17.84
N ALA A 2 -44.56 34.66 -16.63
CA ALA A 2 -43.38 34.21 -15.90
C ALA A 2 -43.60 32.76 -15.47
N GLN A 3 -42.76 31.85 -15.98
CA GLN A 3 -42.78 30.45 -15.57
C GLN A 3 -42.39 30.38 -14.09
N SER A 4 -43.19 29.72 -13.26
CA SER A 4 -42.85 29.54 -11.84
C SER A 4 -41.48 28.87 -11.74
N PRO A 5 -40.63 29.29 -10.77
CA PRO A 5 -39.33 28.66 -10.58
C PRO A 5 -39.48 27.13 -10.40
N PRO A 6 -38.58 26.34 -10.99
CA PRO A 6 -38.58 24.89 -10.79
C PRO A 6 -38.51 24.50 -9.30
N PRO A 7 -39.09 23.35 -8.88
CA PRO A 7 -39.10 22.95 -7.48
C PRO A 7 -37.71 22.84 -6.84
N TRP A 8 -36.70 22.44 -7.62
CA TRP A 8 -35.31 22.35 -7.15
C TRP A 8 -34.69 23.69 -6.78
N CYS A 9 -35.27 24.83 -7.20
CA CYS A 9 -34.83 26.15 -6.75
C CYS A 9 -35.03 26.38 -5.25
N ALA A 10 -35.82 25.54 -4.57
CA ALA A 10 -35.90 25.56 -3.11
C ALA A 10 -34.57 25.22 -2.42
N LYS A 11 -33.64 24.53 -3.12
CA LYS A 11 -32.28 24.25 -2.65
C LYS A 11 -31.27 25.36 -2.97
N ALA A 12 -31.69 26.36 -3.75
CA ALA A 12 -30.84 27.43 -4.23
C ALA A 12 -30.80 28.60 -3.22
N GLU A 13 -30.16 28.37 -2.07
CA GLU A 13 -30.00 29.37 -1.00
C GLU A 13 -28.87 30.38 -1.31
N GLY A 14 -28.84 31.55 -0.68
CA GLY A 14 -27.71 32.49 -0.83
C GLY A 14 -27.63 33.26 -2.16
N ARG A 15 -26.43 33.72 -2.52
CA ARG A 15 -26.19 34.57 -3.70
C ARG A 15 -26.03 33.70 -4.96
N LEU A 16 -26.90 33.94 -5.93
CA LEU A 16 -26.81 33.41 -7.29
C LEU A 16 -26.72 34.59 -8.23
N ASP A 17 -25.80 34.54 -9.18
CA ASP A 17 -25.73 35.52 -10.24
C ASP A 17 -26.43 34.93 -11.47
N SER A 18 -27.39 35.66 -12.04
CA SER A 18 -27.97 35.31 -13.33
C SER A 18 -27.11 35.93 -14.44
N ASN A 19 -26.72 35.11 -15.40
CA ASN A 19 -26.11 35.56 -16.64
C ASN A 19 -26.57 34.61 -17.75
N ALA A 20 -27.70 34.94 -18.36
CA ALA A 20 -28.37 34.06 -19.30
C ALA A 20 -27.47 33.72 -20.49
N LYS A 21 -26.66 34.67 -20.96
CA LYS A 21 -25.72 34.48 -22.06
C LYS A 21 -24.66 33.43 -21.73
N GLU A 22 -23.97 33.60 -20.60
CA GLU A 22 -22.92 32.66 -20.18
C GLU A 22 -23.45 31.25 -19.90
N ALA A 23 -24.71 31.13 -19.50
CA ALA A 23 -25.38 29.85 -19.28
C ALA A 23 -25.36 28.92 -20.53
N PHE A 24 -25.33 29.48 -21.74
CA PHE A 24 -25.27 28.70 -22.99
C PHE A 24 -24.01 28.93 -23.84
N THR A 25 -23.23 29.99 -23.61
CA THR A 25 -21.96 30.24 -24.30
C THR A 25 -20.74 29.67 -23.59
N SER A 26 -20.78 29.47 -22.26
CA SER A 26 -19.63 28.98 -21.51
C SER A 26 -19.20 27.60 -21.99
N LYS A 27 -17.89 27.41 -22.13
CA LYS A 27 -17.26 26.10 -22.38
C LYS A 27 -16.99 25.34 -21.08
N ASP A 28 -16.85 26.05 -19.96
CA ASP A 28 -16.64 25.48 -18.64
C ASP A 28 -18.01 25.12 -18.02
N ALA A 29 -18.21 23.83 -17.75
CA ALA A 29 -19.43 23.31 -17.18
C ALA A 29 -19.77 23.94 -15.82
N ARG A 30 -18.76 24.30 -15.02
CA ARG A 30 -18.94 24.90 -13.70
C ARG A 30 -19.67 26.24 -13.82
N TRP A 31 -19.20 27.09 -14.71
CA TRP A 31 -19.83 28.39 -14.96
C TRP A 31 -21.17 28.25 -15.66
N ALA A 32 -21.29 27.35 -16.65
CA ALA A 32 -22.54 27.14 -17.36
C ALA A 32 -23.67 26.67 -16.42
N VAL A 33 -23.40 25.68 -15.55
CA VAL A 33 -24.38 25.18 -14.58
C VAL A 33 -24.72 26.23 -13.53
N PHE A 34 -23.71 26.96 -13.01
CA PHE A 34 -23.94 28.05 -12.05
C PHE A 34 -24.89 29.11 -12.61
N TYR A 35 -24.63 29.60 -13.82
CA TYR A 35 -25.48 30.61 -14.45
C TYR A 35 -26.84 30.07 -14.86
N LEU A 36 -26.95 28.80 -15.28
CA LEU A 36 -28.25 28.16 -15.52
C LEU A 36 -29.10 28.17 -14.25
N VAL A 37 -28.55 27.71 -13.12
CA VAL A 37 -29.29 27.73 -11.84
C VAL A 37 -29.70 29.16 -11.48
N GLY A 38 -28.78 30.13 -11.60
CA GLY A 38 -29.07 31.54 -11.33
C GLY A 38 -30.21 32.08 -12.20
N SER A 39 -30.17 31.82 -13.51
CA SER A 39 -31.18 32.28 -14.46
C SER A 39 -32.54 31.59 -14.31
N TYR A 40 -32.62 30.37 -13.79
CA TYR A 40 -33.90 29.71 -13.49
C TYR A 40 -34.46 30.07 -12.11
N CYS A 41 -33.62 30.19 -11.09
CA CYS A 41 -34.06 30.42 -9.72
C CYS A 41 -34.23 31.89 -9.35
N LYS A 42 -33.48 32.78 -10.01
CA LYS A 42 -33.55 34.24 -9.83
C LYS A 42 -33.50 34.96 -11.20
N PRO A 43 -34.48 34.72 -12.09
CA PRO A 43 -34.47 35.25 -13.45
C PRO A 43 -34.53 36.79 -13.47
N ASP A 44 -33.50 37.41 -14.04
CA ASP A 44 -33.52 38.82 -14.43
C ASP A 44 -34.30 39.04 -15.74
N SER A 45 -34.30 40.28 -16.26
CA SER A 45 -34.99 40.61 -17.53
C SER A 45 -34.40 39.89 -18.74
N GLU A 46 -33.08 39.68 -18.76
CA GLU A 46 -32.38 39.00 -19.85
C GLU A 46 -32.77 37.51 -19.86
N ALA A 47 -32.64 36.83 -18.72
CA ALA A 47 -33.05 35.44 -18.55
C ALA A 47 -34.51 35.19 -18.96
N LYS A 48 -35.43 36.10 -18.62
CA LYS A 48 -36.84 36.02 -19.05
C LYS A 48 -37.00 36.10 -20.56
N SER A 49 -36.17 36.90 -21.24
CA SER A 49 -36.19 37.03 -22.70
C SER A 49 -35.59 35.83 -23.43
N MET A 50 -34.72 35.07 -22.76
CA MET A 50 -33.93 33.96 -23.33
C MET A 50 -34.41 32.57 -22.85
N ALA A 51 -35.69 32.43 -22.49
CA ALA A 51 -36.21 31.20 -21.89
C ALA A 51 -36.03 29.95 -22.77
N LYS A 52 -36.10 30.10 -24.10
CA LYS A 52 -35.94 28.96 -25.04
C LYS A 52 -34.48 28.50 -25.13
N GLU A 53 -33.55 29.45 -25.11
CA GLU A 53 -32.12 29.25 -25.13
C GLU A 53 -31.67 28.59 -23.82
N LEU A 54 -32.17 29.08 -22.68
CA LEU A 54 -31.92 28.49 -21.36
C LEU A 54 -32.43 27.04 -21.28
N GLU A 55 -33.62 26.75 -21.81
CA GLU A 55 -34.16 25.38 -21.86
C GLU A 55 -33.33 24.45 -22.75
N SER A 56 -32.85 24.98 -23.88
CA SER A 56 -31.97 24.23 -24.77
C SER A 56 -30.61 23.94 -24.10
N ALA A 57 -30.08 24.91 -23.37
CA ALA A 57 -28.85 24.77 -22.60
C ALA A 57 -29.01 23.80 -21.42
N LYS A 58 -30.12 23.88 -20.68
CA LYS A 58 -30.48 22.92 -19.63
C LYS A 58 -30.47 21.50 -20.18
N LYS A 59 -31.16 21.24 -21.30
CA LYS A 59 -31.17 19.91 -21.97
C LYS A 59 -29.77 19.46 -22.40
N LYS A 60 -29.00 20.35 -23.02
CA LYS A 60 -27.61 20.07 -23.44
C LYS A 60 -26.74 19.65 -22.27
N TRP A 61 -26.74 20.43 -21.19
CA TRP A 61 -25.92 20.15 -20.02
C TRP A 61 -26.43 18.95 -19.23
N SER A 62 -27.75 18.75 -19.14
CA SER A 62 -28.31 17.51 -18.59
C SER A 62 -27.83 16.28 -19.35
N ALA A 63 -27.83 16.30 -20.68
CA ALA A 63 -27.30 15.19 -21.47
C ALA A 63 -25.78 15.01 -21.29
N LYS A 64 -25.01 16.10 -21.30
CA LYS A 64 -23.53 16.04 -21.18
C LYS A 64 -23.09 15.49 -19.82
N LEU A 65 -23.73 15.97 -18.76
CA LEU A 65 -23.48 15.60 -17.37
C LEU A 65 -24.24 14.35 -16.94
N ASP A 66 -25.09 13.77 -17.78
CA ASP A 66 -25.97 12.64 -17.45
C ASP A 66 -26.88 12.90 -16.23
N MET A 67 -27.45 14.09 -16.19
CA MET A 67 -28.39 14.55 -15.16
C MET A 67 -29.84 14.28 -15.56
N GLN A 68 -30.63 13.84 -14.60
CA GLN A 68 -32.08 13.78 -14.65
C GLN A 68 -32.68 15.03 -13.96
N GLU A 69 -34.00 15.21 -14.05
CA GLU A 69 -34.64 16.41 -13.51
C GLU A 69 -34.39 16.60 -12.00
N GLN A 70 -34.39 15.51 -11.23
CA GLN A 70 -34.10 15.56 -9.79
C GLN A 70 -32.66 15.93 -9.47
N ASP A 71 -31.71 15.68 -10.38
CA ASP A 71 -30.29 15.98 -10.17
C ASP A 71 -30.04 17.51 -10.21
N TRP A 72 -30.99 18.32 -10.70
CA TRP A 72 -30.89 19.78 -10.64
C TRP A 72 -31.03 20.35 -9.22
N ALA A 73 -31.57 19.58 -8.27
CA ALA A 73 -31.52 19.94 -6.86
C ALA A 73 -30.09 19.97 -6.30
N ASP A 74 -29.26 19.02 -6.75
CA ASP A 74 -27.83 18.96 -6.41
C ASP A 74 -27.07 20.13 -7.05
N ALA A 75 -27.39 20.45 -8.31
CA ALA A 75 -26.83 21.61 -9.01
C ALA A 75 -27.21 22.93 -8.33
N ALA A 76 -28.44 23.05 -7.85
CA ALA A 76 -28.91 24.21 -7.12
C ALA A 76 -28.17 24.39 -5.80
N GLU A 77 -28.02 23.31 -5.02
CA GLU A 77 -27.27 23.30 -3.77
C GLU A 77 -25.80 23.67 -3.99
N TRP A 78 -25.16 23.14 -5.04
CA TRP A 78 -23.78 23.47 -5.41
C TRP A 78 -23.62 24.93 -5.85
N ALA A 79 -24.52 25.42 -6.71
CA ALA A 79 -24.47 26.79 -7.23
C ALA A 79 -24.65 27.84 -6.14
N SER A 80 -25.31 27.49 -5.04
CA SER A 80 -25.50 28.35 -3.86
C SER A 80 -24.25 28.57 -3.01
N MET A 81 -23.22 27.75 -3.19
CA MET A 81 -21.95 27.91 -2.48
C MET A 81 -21.19 29.14 -2.97
N ASP A 82 -20.33 29.70 -2.13
CA ASP A 82 -19.41 30.75 -2.56
C ASP A 82 -18.44 30.23 -3.64
N GLN A 83 -17.88 31.14 -4.43
CA GLN A 83 -16.99 30.77 -5.54
C GLN A 83 -15.77 29.97 -5.07
N GLY A 84 -15.20 30.28 -3.90
CA GLY A 84 -14.05 29.54 -3.37
C GLY A 84 -14.42 28.08 -3.10
N SER A 85 -15.53 27.86 -2.41
CA SER A 85 -16.07 26.52 -2.15
C SER A 85 -16.43 25.77 -3.43
N ARG A 86 -16.98 26.43 -4.46
CA ARG A 86 -17.30 25.73 -5.72
C ARG A 86 -16.08 25.27 -6.51
N MET A 87 -14.95 25.97 -6.36
CA MET A 87 -13.76 25.76 -7.18
C MET A 87 -12.70 24.90 -6.49
N ASN A 88 -12.61 24.95 -5.16
CA ASN A 88 -11.51 24.36 -4.38
C ASN A 88 -12.00 23.59 -3.15
N ARG A 89 -13.19 22.97 -3.20
CA ARG A 89 -13.67 22.21 -2.05
C ARG A 89 -12.94 20.88 -1.91
N ASP A 90 -12.53 20.62 -0.67
CA ASP A 90 -12.08 19.30 -0.25
C ASP A 90 -13.30 18.45 0.11
N LEU A 91 -13.46 17.32 -0.59
CA LEU A 91 -14.43 16.32 -0.21
C LEU A 91 -13.90 15.59 1.04
N LYS A 92 -14.75 15.46 2.05
CA LYS A 92 -14.35 14.86 3.33
C LYS A 92 -15.15 13.59 3.57
N HIS A 93 -14.50 12.63 4.22
CA HIS A 93 -15.16 11.49 4.82
C HIS A 93 -14.65 11.33 6.26
N ASP A 94 -15.35 10.51 7.05
CA ASP A 94 -14.88 10.16 8.39
C ASP A 94 -13.67 9.21 8.28
N LYS A 95 -12.48 9.71 8.61
CA LYS A 95 -11.21 8.96 8.54
C LYS A 95 -11.14 7.75 9.48
N LYS A 96 -12.07 7.63 10.43
CA LYS A 96 -12.18 6.46 11.33
C LYS A 96 -13.26 5.49 10.90
N ARG A 97 -13.89 5.72 9.75
CA ARG A 97 -14.89 4.81 9.19
C ARG A 97 -14.20 3.63 8.53
N ALA A 98 -14.72 2.44 8.74
CA ALA A 98 -14.29 1.24 8.03
C ALA A 98 -14.39 1.49 6.52
N TRP A 99 -13.30 1.29 5.79
CA TRP A 99 -13.25 1.50 4.34
C TRP A 99 -14.29 0.65 3.63
N SER A 100 -14.53 -0.56 4.14
CA SER A 100 -15.52 -1.47 3.59
C SER A 100 -16.99 -1.02 3.75
N SER A 101 -17.22 0.10 4.46
CA SER A 101 -18.53 0.75 4.68
C SER A 101 -18.71 2.09 3.97
N LEU A 102 -17.70 2.53 3.21
CA LEU A 102 -17.74 3.81 2.50
C LEU A 102 -18.69 3.74 1.30
N THR A 103 -19.51 4.78 1.16
CA THR A 103 -20.35 4.98 -0.02
C THR A 103 -19.50 5.46 -1.22
N PRO A 104 -20.02 5.44 -2.46
CA PRO A 104 -19.23 5.77 -3.66
C PRO A 104 -18.48 7.11 -3.62
N GLY A 105 -19.12 8.19 -3.19
CA GLY A 105 -18.56 9.53 -3.01
C GLY A 105 -17.61 9.63 -1.82
N GLN A 106 -17.83 8.84 -0.77
CA GLN A 106 -16.85 8.72 0.32
C GLN A 106 -15.58 7.98 -0.12
N GLN A 107 -15.70 7.00 -1.03
CA GLN A 107 -14.54 6.37 -1.66
C GLN A 107 -13.79 7.36 -2.55
N PHE A 108 -14.49 8.23 -3.29
CA PHE A 108 -13.87 9.33 -4.02
C PHE A 108 -13.06 10.22 -3.08
N ALA A 109 -13.67 10.67 -1.97
CA ALA A 109 -12.99 11.51 -0.98
C ALA A 109 -11.74 10.82 -0.38
N LEU A 110 -11.84 9.53 -0.07
CA LEU A 110 -10.70 8.73 0.42
C LEU A 110 -9.54 8.73 -0.59
N ILE A 111 -9.82 8.45 -1.86
CA ILE A 111 -8.78 8.28 -2.88
C ILE A 111 -8.21 9.63 -3.34
N ASP A 112 -9.04 10.68 -3.42
CA ASP A 112 -8.63 11.98 -3.96
C ASP A 112 -7.89 12.86 -2.93
N PHE A 113 -8.17 12.73 -1.63
CA PHE A 113 -7.66 13.69 -0.62
C PHE A 113 -6.82 13.08 0.50
N ASP A 114 -7.06 11.81 0.86
CA ASP A 114 -6.44 11.25 2.07
C ASP A 114 -5.08 10.59 1.83
N PHE A 115 -4.65 10.55 0.57
CA PHE A 115 -3.40 9.93 0.18
C PHE A 115 -2.56 10.81 -0.75
N ASN A 116 -1.25 10.84 -0.49
CA ASN A 116 -0.23 11.38 -1.39
C ASN A 116 0.09 10.36 -2.51
N GLU A 117 1.14 10.60 -3.30
CA GLU A 117 1.45 9.99 -4.61
C GLU A 117 1.09 8.49 -4.80
N ASP A 118 1.33 7.58 -3.84
CA ASP A 118 1.04 6.12 -4.03
C ASP A 118 -0.18 5.57 -3.31
N GLY A 119 -0.68 6.33 -2.34
CA GLY A 119 -1.78 5.86 -1.53
C GLY A 119 -3.10 5.70 -2.31
N PRO A 120 -3.38 6.39 -3.44
CA PRO A 120 -4.55 6.12 -4.27
C PRO A 120 -4.63 4.66 -4.75
N ALA A 121 -3.51 4.10 -5.20
CA ALA A 121 -3.47 2.71 -5.66
C ALA A 121 -3.74 1.73 -4.51
N TYR A 122 -3.13 1.97 -3.35
CA TYR A 122 -3.38 1.16 -2.15
C TYR A 122 -4.84 1.26 -1.71
N ALA A 123 -5.42 2.46 -1.66
CA ALA A 123 -6.81 2.69 -1.24
C ALA A 123 -7.82 2.01 -2.18
N ALA A 124 -7.62 2.16 -3.50
CA ALA A 124 -8.47 1.53 -4.50
C ALA A 124 -8.36 -0.01 -4.43
N ASP A 125 -7.16 -0.55 -4.21
CA ASP A 125 -6.94 -1.97 -3.98
C ASP A 125 -7.55 -2.45 -2.66
N ALA A 126 -7.55 -1.60 -1.64
CA ALA A 126 -8.08 -1.95 -0.34
C ALA A 126 -9.60 -2.09 -0.33
N LEU A 127 -10.28 -1.24 -1.12
CA LEU A 127 -11.71 -1.35 -1.40
C LEU A 127 -12.04 -2.62 -2.21
N GLY A 128 -11.10 -3.11 -3.04
CA GLY A 128 -11.20 -4.39 -3.74
C GLY A 128 -12.51 -4.51 -4.54
N ALA A 129 -13.25 -5.59 -4.31
CA ALA A 129 -14.54 -5.83 -4.98
C ALA A 129 -15.63 -4.78 -4.63
N LYS A 130 -15.44 -3.99 -3.56
CA LYS A 130 -16.36 -2.90 -3.15
C LYS A 130 -16.00 -1.55 -3.79
N LEU A 131 -14.94 -1.48 -4.59
CA LEU A 131 -14.59 -0.27 -5.31
C LEU A 131 -15.72 0.08 -6.29
N SER A 132 -16.36 1.22 -6.02
CA SER A 132 -17.39 1.82 -6.88
C SER A 132 -16.78 2.42 -8.14
N GLU A 133 -17.59 2.68 -9.17
CA GLU A 133 -17.14 3.44 -10.35
C GLU A 133 -16.79 4.89 -9.97
N VAL A 134 -17.45 5.46 -8.96
CA VAL A 134 -17.10 6.80 -8.42
C VAL A 134 -15.72 6.79 -7.77
N GLY A 135 -15.39 5.76 -6.98
CA GLY A 135 -14.05 5.56 -6.43
C GLY A 135 -13.00 5.22 -7.51
N ARG A 136 -13.36 4.39 -8.51
CA ARG A 136 -12.50 4.07 -9.66
C ARG A 136 -12.15 5.34 -10.43
N PHE A 137 -13.11 6.22 -10.66
CA PHE A 137 -12.88 7.52 -11.31
C PHE A 137 -11.87 8.36 -10.53
N ALA A 138 -11.98 8.45 -9.19
CA ALA A 138 -10.99 9.16 -8.37
C ALA A 138 -9.57 8.60 -8.56
N TYR A 139 -9.43 7.27 -8.61
CA TYR A 139 -8.14 6.63 -8.85
C TYR A 139 -7.59 6.94 -10.24
N ILE A 140 -8.42 6.82 -11.29
CA ILE A 140 -8.02 7.15 -12.66
C ILE A 140 -7.58 8.61 -12.75
N GLN A 141 -8.33 9.53 -12.14
CA GLN A 141 -8.00 10.95 -12.13
C GLN A 141 -6.64 11.24 -11.50
N LYS A 142 -6.35 10.63 -10.35
CA LYS A 142 -5.03 10.74 -9.71
C LYS A 142 -3.93 10.11 -10.53
N CYS A 143 -4.20 8.93 -11.08
CA CYS A 143 -3.22 8.17 -11.83
C CYS A 143 -2.73 8.90 -13.08
N ILE A 144 -3.63 9.50 -13.87
CA ILE A 144 -3.19 10.18 -15.10
C ILE A 144 -2.52 11.53 -14.81
N LYS A 145 -2.84 12.15 -13.68
CA LYS A 145 -2.25 13.41 -13.18
C LYS A 145 -0.98 13.20 -12.35
N ALA A 146 -0.42 11.98 -12.31
CA ALA A 146 0.87 11.73 -11.70
C ALA A 146 1.94 12.63 -12.33
N SER A 147 2.96 13.00 -11.54
CA SER A 147 4.04 13.89 -11.97
C SER A 147 4.72 13.39 -13.25
N ASP A 148 5.22 14.32 -14.08
CA ASP A 148 5.79 14.05 -15.41
C ASP A 148 6.86 12.94 -15.40
N ASN A 149 7.59 12.78 -14.29
CA ASN A 149 8.64 11.77 -14.15
C ASN A 149 8.10 10.34 -13.96
N GLN A 150 7.04 10.14 -13.17
CA GLN A 150 6.47 8.81 -12.84
C GLN A 150 5.33 8.37 -13.79
N GLN A 151 5.11 9.16 -14.83
CA GLN A 151 3.88 9.15 -15.60
C GLN A 151 3.63 7.80 -16.30
N ALA A 152 4.67 7.23 -16.91
CA ALA A 152 4.55 6.00 -17.70
C ALA A 152 4.14 4.77 -16.87
N ALA A 153 4.77 4.56 -15.71
CA ALA A 153 4.47 3.42 -14.84
C ALA A 153 3.10 3.55 -14.18
N SER A 154 2.75 4.75 -13.71
CA SER A 154 1.40 5.05 -13.19
C SER A 154 0.34 4.74 -14.23
N TRP A 155 0.49 5.27 -15.45
CA TRP A 155 -0.42 5.03 -16.56
C TRP A 155 -0.61 3.55 -16.88
N ALA A 156 0.49 2.78 -16.91
CA ALA A 156 0.40 1.33 -17.11
C ALA A 156 -0.40 0.63 -16.00
N MET A 157 -0.31 1.10 -14.74
CA MET A 157 -1.07 0.53 -13.62
C MET A 157 -2.57 0.81 -13.72
N CYS A 158 -2.99 2.00 -14.15
CA CYS A 158 -4.41 2.36 -14.22
C CYS A 158 -5.06 2.15 -15.60
N GLN A 159 -4.31 1.74 -16.62
CA GLN A 159 -4.91 1.40 -17.93
C GLN A 159 -6.05 0.38 -17.81
N PRO A 160 -5.94 -0.73 -17.04
CA PRO A 160 -7.05 -1.65 -16.84
C PRO A 160 -8.27 -1.02 -16.16
N ASP A 161 -8.06 0.00 -15.31
CA ASP A 161 -9.16 0.75 -14.70
C ASP A 161 -9.85 1.67 -15.69
N ILE A 162 -9.09 2.35 -16.57
CA ILE A 162 -9.61 3.18 -17.65
C ILE A 162 -10.45 2.33 -18.60
N ASP A 163 -9.94 1.17 -19.01
CA ASP A 163 -10.61 0.27 -19.95
C ASP A 163 -11.91 -0.31 -19.37
N ALA A 164 -11.97 -0.49 -18.04
CA ALA A 164 -13.12 -1.05 -17.33
C ALA A 164 -14.11 0.00 -16.81
N PHE A 165 -13.82 1.31 -16.95
CA PHE A 165 -14.64 2.36 -16.38
C PHE A 165 -16.02 2.45 -17.04
N ASP A 166 -17.09 2.39 -16.24
CA ASP A 166 -18.47 2.48 -16.71
C ASP A 166 -19.10 3.82 -16.33
N LYS A 167 -19.20 4.73 -17.32
CA LYS A 167 -19.82 6.07 -17.17
C LYS A 167 -21.26 5.98 -16.66
N LYS A 168 -22.05 5.03 -17.15
CA LYS A 168 -23.48 4.93 -16.78
C LYS A 168 -23.59 4.52 -15.31
N LYS A 169 -22.84 3.50 -14.92
CA LYS A 169 -22.80 3.03 -13.53
C LYS A 169 -22.20 4.08 -12.59
N PHE A 170 -21.21 4.87 -13.03
CA PHE A 170 -20.72 6.05 -12.31
C PHE A 170 -21.85 7.03 -11.99
N SER A 171 -22.62 7.47 -12.99
CA SER A 171 -23.73 8.41 -12.79
C SER A 171 -24.84 7.85 -11.90
N GLU A 172 -25.18 6.56 -12.08
CA GLU A 172 -26.18 5.86 -11.27
C GLU A 172 -25.78 5.78 -9.80
N GLN A 173 -24.53 5.35 -9.53
CA GLN A 173 -24.00 5.26 -8.18
C GLN A 173 -23.90 6.63 -7.50
N LEU A 174 -23.46 7.65 -8.24
CA LEU A 174 -23.36 9.00 -7.72
C LEU A 174 -24.74 9.54 -7.33
N ARG A 175 -25.75 9.39 -8.20
CA ARG A 175 -27.11 9.88 -7.96
C ARG A 175 -27.75 9.36 -6.68
N VAL A 176 -27.54 8.08 -6.37
CA VAL A 176 -28.16 7.43 -5.20
C VAL A 176 -27.30 7.51 -3.95
N ASP A 177 -26.13 8.15 -4.01
CA ASP A 177 -25.23 8.23 -2.87
C ASP A 177 -25.72 9.24 -1.82
N THR A 178 -26.15 8.71 -0.68
CA THR A 178 -26.60 9.48 0.48
C THR A 178 -25.51 9.72 1.52
N GLY A 179 -24.30 9.18 1.32
CA GLY A 179 -23.14 9.38 2.19
C GLY A 179 -22.43 10.71 1.97
N ILE A 180 -22.84 11.48 0.95
CA ILE A 180 -22.38 12.83 0.62
C ILE A 180 -23.58 13.75 0.29
N THR A 181 -23.35 15.05 0.36
CA THR A 181 -24.34 16.11 0.07
C THR A 181 -24.66 16.23 -1.42
N GLY A 182 -25.77 16.89 -1.75
CA GLY A 182 -26.13 17.13 -3.17
C GLY A 182 -25.07 17.95 -3.88
N ALA A 183 -24.54 18.97 -3.21
CA ALA A 183 -23.47 19.77 -3.79
C ALA A 183 -22.20 18.97 -4.09
N GLU A 184 -21.83 18.00 -3.25
CA GLU A 184 -20.67 17.11 -3.49
C GLU A 184 -20.91 16.19 -4.67
N ARG A 185 -22.14 15.66 -4.82
CA ARG A 185 -22.50 14.88 -6.00
C ARG A 185 -22.35 15.70 -7.28
N MET A 186 -22.81 16.95 -7.25
CA MET A 186 -22.66 17.84 -8.41
C MET A 186 -21.19 18.14 -8.71
N GLU A 187 -20.38 18.38 -7.68
CA GLU A 187 -18.94 18.64 -7.84
C GLU A 187 -18.21 17.47 -8.51
N ILE A 188 -18.44 16.23 -8.05
CA ILE A 188 -17.86 15.03 -8.65
C ILE A 188 -18.28 14.90 -10.12
N ARG A 189 -19.54 15.21 -10.44
CA ARG A 189 -20.07 15.16 -11.81
C ARG A 189 -19.40 16.19 -12.73
N LEU A 190 -19.17 17.41 -12.24
CA LEU A 190 -18.46 18.46 -12.96
C LEU A 190 -16.97 18.11 -13.16
N ARG A 191 -16.33 17.51 -12.16
CA ARG A 191 -14.95 17.00 -12.29
C ARG A 191 -14.84 15.93 -13.38
N TYR A 192 -15.78 14.99 -13.42
CA TYR A 192 -15.81 13.96 -14.47
C TYR A 192 -15.99 14.56 -15.87
N GLU A 193 -16.85 15.57 -16.01
CA GLU A 193 -17.04 16.24 -17.30
C GLU A 193 -15.77 16.91 -17.81
N GLY A 194 -15.07 17.66 -16.94
CA GLY A 194 -13.80 18.28 -17.29
C GLY A 194 -12.69 17.29 -17.60
N PHE A 195 -12.81 16.05 -17.11
CA PHE A 195 -11.81 14.99 -17.28
C PHE A 195 -11.92 14.24 -18.62
N ALA A 196 -13.04 14.37 -19.33
CA ALA A 196 -13.26 13.61 -20.56
C ALA A 196 -12.25 13.92 -21.69
N ASP A 197 -11.79 15.18 -21.77
CA ASP A 197 -10.76 15.57 -22.74
C ASP A 197 -9.35 15.15 -22.28
N GLU A 198 -9.10 15.18 -20.97
CA GLU A 198 -7.85 14.66 -20.39
C GLU A 198 -7.66 13.16 -20.71
N LEU A 199 -8.72 12.34 -20.63
CA LEU A 199 -8.66 10.93 -21.01
C LEU A 199 -8.30 10.69 -22.48
N LYS A 200 -8.80 11.53 -23.39
CA LYS A 200 -8.46 11.44 -24.81
C LYS A 200 -7.00 11.79 -25.04
N GLN A 201 -6.54 12.89 -24.44
CA GLN A 201 -5.15 13.32 -24.51
C GLN A 201 -4.23 12.23 -23.97
N HIS A 202 -4.56 11.67 -22.81
CA HIS A 202 -3.84 10.57 -22.20
C HIS A 202 -3.72 9.35 -23.14
N ALA A 203 -4.80 8.93 -23.79
CA ALA A 203 -4.77 7.82 -24.74
C ALA A 203 -3.85 8.09 -25.95
N GLU A 204 -3.78 9.34 -26.43
CA GLU A 204 -2.84 9.74 -27.48
C GLU A 204 -1.39 9.74 -27.00
N GLU A 205 -1.14 10.20 -25.77
CA GLU A 205 0.17 10.21 -25.15
C GLU A 205 0.71 8.79 -24.90
N VAL A 206 -0.13 7.88 -24.42
CA VAL A 206 0.23 6.45 -24.26
C VAL A 206 0.62 5.85 -25.61
N LYS A 207 -0.13 6.13 -26.69
CA LYS A 207 0.22 5.64 -28.04
C LYS A 207 1.56 6.20 -28.51
N LYS A 208 1.82 7.49 -28.32
CA LYS A 208 3.09 8.13 -28.66
C LYS A 208 4.24 7.50 -27.86
N LEU A 209 4.04 7.25 -26.57
CA LEU A 209 5.01 6.64 -25.68
C LEU A 209 5.39 5.22 -26.13
N GLN A 210 4.38 4.37 -26.40
CA GLN A 210 4.60 3.00 -26.86
C GLN A 210 5.24 2.93 -28.26
N ALA A 211 4.98 3.93 -29.12
CA ALA A 211 5.61 4.03 -30.43
C ALA A 211 7.06 4.55 -30.35
N LYS A 212 7.39 5.34 -29.33
CA LYS A 212 8.74 5.87 -29.10
C LYS A 212 9.72 4.77 -28.72
N ASP A 213 9.31 3.83 -27.86
CA ASP A 213 10.16 2.74 -27.36
C ASP A 213 9.32 1.50 -27.01
N GLY A 214 9.72 0.33 -27.51
CA GLY A 214 9.03 -0.95 -27.29
C GLY A 214 9.05 -1.43 -25.82
N GLY A 215 9.98 -0.93 -25.00
CA GLY A 215 10.01 -1.16 -23.57
C GLY A 215 8.74 -0.67 -22.88
N TYR A 216 8.17 0.47 -23.30
CA TYR A 216 6.89 0.95 -22.76
C TYR A 216 5.73 0.02 -23.11
N ALA A 217 5.66 -0.50 -24.34
CA ALA A 217 4.63 -1.49 -24.70
C ALA A 217 4.74 -2.76 -23.83
N THR A 218 5.98 -3.21 -23.56
CA THR A 218 6.26 -4.33 -22.65
C THR A 218 5.83 -4.05 -21.22
N MET A 219 6.03 -2.81 -20.75
CA MET A 219 5.60 -2.36 -19.43
C MET A 219 4.08 -2.42 -19.26
N PHE A 220 3.31 -1.85 -20.19
CA PHE A 220 1.85 -1.88 -20.15
C PHE A 220 1.30 -3.31 -20.18
N LYS A 221 1.89 -4.18 -21.03
CA LYS A 221 1.54 -5.60 -21.07
C LYS A 221 1.83 -6.30 -19.75
N THR A 222 3.00 -6.06 -19.15
CA THR A 222 3.39 -6.62 -17.86
C THR A 222 2.46 -6.16 -16.73
N ALA A 223 2.12 -4.87 -16.71
CA ALA A 223 1.17 -4.31 -15.75
C ALA A 223 -0.21 -4.96 -15.88
N ALA A 224 -0.75 -5.05 -17.10
CA ALA A 224 -2.04 -5.69 -17.34
C ALA A 224 -2.05 -7.18 -16.93
N GLN A 225 -0.95 -7.90 -17.18
CA GLN A 225 -0.81 -9.29 -16.75
C GLN A 225 -0.80 -9.41 -15.21
N GLY A 226 -0.01 -8.57 -14.52
CA GLY A 226 0.02 -8.55 -13.05
C GLY A 226 -1.35 -8.19 -12.44
N TYR A 227 -2.06 -7.25 -13.05
CA TYR A 227 -3.41 -6.87 -12.68
C TYR A 227 -4.37 -8.08 -12.80
N ALA A 228 -4.34 -8.78 -13.93
CA ALA A 228 -5.20 -9.93 -14.18
C ALA A 228 -4.86 -11.14 -13.31
N ASP A 229 -3.57 -11.40 -13.08
CA ASP A 229 -3.11 -12.53 -12.25
C ASP A 229 -3.50 -12.39 -10.79
N PHE A 230 -3.74 -11.16 -10.31
CA PHE A 230 -4.25 -10.94 -8.96
C PHE A 230 -5.59 -11.63 -8.70
N ALA A 231 -6.41 -11.83 -9.73
CA ALA A 231 -7.68 -12.56 -9.61
C ALA A 231 -7.52 -14.03 -9.17
N LYS A 232 -6.31 -14.59 -9.26
CA LYS A 232 -5.99 -15.98 -8.88
C LYS A 232 -5.55 -16.12 -7.40
N VAL A 233 -5.37 -15.00 -6.70
CA VAL A 233 -4.91 -14.99 -5.30
C VAL A 233 -5.98 -15.56 -4.37
N ASP A 234 -5.57 -16.28 -3.31
CA ASP A 234 -6.48 -16.90 -2.35
C ASP A 234 -7.44 -15.85 -1.76
N PRO A 235 -8.77 -15.97 -2.00
CA PRO A 235 -9.74 -14.99 -1.52
C PRO A 235 -9.79 -14.89 0.01
N THR A 236 -9.37 -15.94 0.72
CA THR A 236 -9.31 -15.91 2.20
C THR A 236 -8.20 -14.99 2.71
N ALA A 237 -7.07 -14.90 2.00
CA ALA A 237 -6.00 -13.96 2.33
C ALA A 237 -6.42 -12.51 2.02
N ILE A 238 -7.14 -12.29 0.91
CA ILE A 238 -7.70 -10.98 0.54
C ILE A 238 -8.70 -10.52 1.60
N ALA A 239 -9.62 -11.39 2.01
CA ALA A 239 -10.63 -11.09 3.03
C ALA A 239 -9.99 -10.76 4.39
N LEU A 240 -8.99 -11.54 4.82
CA LEU A 240 -8.26 -11.27 6.05
C LEU A 240 -7.58 -9.89 6.00
N MET A 241 -6.92 -9.56 4.89
CA MET A 241 -6.27 -8.25 4.75
C MET A 241 -7.29 -7.10 4.71
N ALA A 242 -8.47 -7.29 4.10
CA ALA A 242 -9.54 -6.30 4.11
C ALA A 242 -10.08 -6.04 5.52
N ASP A 243 -10.27 -7.09 6.33
CA ASP A 243 -10.62 -6.93 7.75
C ASP A 243 -9.55 -6.13 8.50
N MET A 244 -8.28 -6.35 8.19
CA MET A 244 -7.15 -5.68 8.84
C MET A 244 -7.02 -4.21 8.43
N ASP A 245 -7.32 -3.86 7.18
CA ASP A 245 -7.43 -2.46 6.79
C ASP A 245 -8.55 -1.74 7.55
N ASP A 246 -9.74 -2.36 7.64
CA ASP A 246 -10.85 -1.81 8.42
C ASP A 246 -10.49 -1.66 9.91
N ALA A 247 -9.87 -2.68 10.51
CA ALA A 247 -9.45 -2.66 11.91
C ALA A 247 -8.43 -1.54 12.17
N ARG A 248 -7.43 -1.39 11.29
CA ARG A 248 -6.40 -0.35 11.37
C ARG A 248 -7.00 1.05 11.26
N VAL A 249 -7.84 1.29 10.26
CA VAL A 249 -8.43 2.62 9.98
C VAL A 249 -9.40 3.02 11.09
N THR A 250 -10.23 2.09 11.56
CA THR A 250 -11.16 2.35 12.67
C THR A 250 -10.47 2.48 14.02
N ASN A 251 -9.23 1.97 14.13
CA ASN A 251 -8.49 1.81 15.38
C ASN A 251 -9.34 1.10 16.48
N SER A 252 -10.15 0.13 16.06
CA SER A 252 -11.15 -0.51 16.92
C SER A 252 -10.58 -1.73 17.63
N ARG A 253 -10.52 -1.70 18.97
CA ARG A 253 -10.13 -2.87 19.80
C ARG A 253 -10.97 -4.10 19.49
N LYS A 254 -12.26 -3.91 19.23
CA LYS A 254 -13.19 -4.99 18.87
C LYS A 254 -12.84 -5.61 17.51
N ALA A 255 -12.42 -4.80 16.54
CA ALA A 255 -12.00 -5.31 15.24
C ALA A 255 -10.68 -6.13 15.32
N PHE A 256 -9.86 -5.86 16.33
CA PHE A 256 -8.64 -6.62 16.63
C PHE A 256 -8.87 -7.85 17.52
N GLU A 257 -10.08 -8.08 18.02
CA GLU A 257 -10.36 -9.24 18.87
C GLU A 257 -10.11 -10.55 18.09
N GLY A 258 -9.27 -11.43 18.66
CA GLY A 258 -8.88 -12.69 18.02
C GLY A 258 -8.08 -12.55 16.71
N CYS A 259 -7.60 -11.35 16.35
CA CYS A 259 -6.91 -11.11 15.09
C CYS A 259 -5.65 -11.98 14.91
N SER A 260 -4.81 -12.06 15.95
CA SER A 260 -3.62 -12.92 16.01
C SER A 260 -3.94 -14.40 15.74
N ALA A 261 -5.02 -14.91 16.34
CA ALA A 261 -5.46 -16.30 16.18
C ALA A 261 -5.92 -16.62 14.74
N ARG A 262 -6.27 -15.61 13.95
CA ARG A 262 -6.59 -15.76 12.52
C ARG A 262 -5.38 -15.54 11.62
N ALA A 263 -4.59 -14.50 11.90
CA ALA A 263 -3.45 -14.11 11.06
C ALA A 263 -2.29 -15.11 11.12
N TRP A 264 -1.97 -15.66 12.29
CA TRP A 264 -0.88 -16.63 12.42
C TRP A 264 -1.09 -17.91 11.62
N PRO A 265 -2.25 -18.62 11.73
CA PRO A 265 -2.50 -19.79 10.91
C PRO A 265 -2.52 -19.47 9.42
N ALA A 266 -3.08 -18.32 9.01
CA ALA A 266 -3.08 -17.89 7.61
C ALA A 266 -1.66 -17.66 7.09
N TRP A 267 -0.82 -16.98 7.86
CA TRP A 267 0.59 -16.78 7.54
C TRP A 267 1.35 -18.09 7.43
N LYS A 268 1.23 -18.98 8.43
CA LYS A 268 1.87 -20.31 8.39
C LYS A 268 1.42 -21.10 7.17
N LYS A 269 0.13 -21.09 6.84
CA LYS A 269 -0.43 -21.76 5.65
C LYS A 269 0.21 -21.21 4.37
N ALA A 270 0.29 -19.88 4.23
CA ALA A 270 0.88 -19.23 3.06
C ALA A 270 2.37 -19.58 2.91
N VAL A 271 3.15 -19.49 3.99
CA VAL A 271 4.57 -19.86 3.96
C VAL A 271 4.76 -21.34 3.67
N SER A 272 3.93 -22.22 4.25
CA SER A 272 4.03 -23.67 4.04
C SER A 272 3.68 -24.10 2.61
N ALA A 273 2.95 -23.27 1.86
CA ALA A 273 2.65 -23.51 0.46
C ALA A 273 3.83 -23.16 -0.47
N LEU A 274 4.84 -22.45 0.02
CA LEU A 274 6.03 -22.12 -0.76
C LEU A 274 7.00 -23.32 -0.82
N PRO A 275 7.52 -23.66 -2.03
CA PRO A 275 8.50 -24.73 -2.16
C PRO A 275 9.79 -24.43 -1.39
N ALA A 276 10.32 -25.40 -0.65
CA ALA A 276 11.55 -25.27 0.14
C ALA A 276 12.74 -24.78 -0.69
N LYS A 277 12.83 -25.21 -1.96
CA LYS A 277 13.86 -24.78 -2.91
C LYS A 277 13.93 -23.26 -3.14
N LYS A 278 12.83 -22.51 -2.93
CA LYS A 278 12.85 -21.04 -3.03
C LYS A 278 13.72 -20.39 -1.95
N PHE A 279 14.01 -21.11 -0.86
CA PHE A 279 14.79 -20.65 0.28
C PHE A 279 16.22 -21.23 0.31
N ALA A 280 16.65 -21.96 -0.72
CA ALA A 280 17.91 -22.71 -0.69
C ALA A 280 19.18 -21.85 -0.80
N ASN A 281 19.05 -20.61 -1.28
CA ASN A 281 20.17 -19.75 -1.70
C ASN A 281 20.39 -18.56 -0.77
N PHE A 282 20.08 -18.68 0.52
CA PHE A 282 20.39 -17.61 1.46
C PHE A 282 21.90 -17.36 1.51
N LYS A 283 22.29 -16.09 1.34
CA LYS A 283 23.67 -15.64 1.49
C LYS A 283 24.04 -15.70 2.97
N ARG A 284 25.25 -16.18 3.26
CA ARG A 284 25.78 -16.40 4.61
C ARG A 284 27.12 -15.69 4.74
N GLU A 285 27.11 -14.38 4.54
CA GLU A 285 28.31 -13.56 4.66
C GLU A 285 28.50 -13.14 6.13
N PRO A 286 29.75 -13.07 6.65
CA PRO A 286 30.01 -12.61 8.00
C PRO A 286 29.45 -11.20 8.21
N GLY A 287 28.49 -11.06 9.13
CA GLY A 287 27.81 -9.78 9.43
C GLY A 287 26.48 -9.55 8.72
N ASP A 288 26.09 -10.39 7.76
CA ASP A 288 24.80 -10.32 7.03
C ASP A 288 23.99 -11.63 7.16
N GLU A 289 23.95 -12.16 8.38
CA GLU A 289 23.39 -13.49 8.68
C GLU A 289 21.88 -13.50 8.91
N ASN A 290 21.16 -12.46 8.49
CA ASN A 290 19.72 -12.36 8.74
C ASN A 290 18.89 -13.18 7.76
N GLU A 291 18.97 -14.51 7.88
CA GLU A 291 18.20 -15.43 7.05
C GLU A 291 16.68 -15.20 7.18
N ILE A 292 16.19 -14.57 8.26
CA ILE A 292 14.77 -14.17 8.40
C ILE A 292 14.41 -13.08 7.38
N VAL A 293 15.22 -12.04 7.24
CA VAL A 293 14.98 -10.97 6.25
C VAL A 293 15.06 -11.52 4.82
N GLN A 294 16.01 -12.41 4.55
CA GLN A 294 16.09 -13.08 3.25
C GLN A 294 14.86 -13.97 2.97
N ALA A 295 14.38 -14.70 3.98
CA ALA A 295 13.16 -15.48 3.88
C ALA A 295 11.93 -14.59 3.64
N LEU A 296 11.85 -13.44 4.32
CA LEU A 296 10.78 -12.47 4.09
C LEU A 296 10.80 -11.92 2.65
N GLY A 297 11.97 -11.73 2.03
CA GLY A 297 12.05 -11.38 0.61
C GLY A 297 11.34 -12.40 -0.29
N VAL A 298 11.50 -13.70 -0.02
CA VAL A 298 10.82 -14.78 -0.74
C VAL A 298 9.31 -14.80 -0.43
N ILE A 299 8.93 -14.61 0.84
CA ILE A 299 7.54 -14.64 1.29
C ILE A 299 6.74 -13.45 0.74
N LEU A 300 7.31 -12.24 0.80
CA LEU A 300 6.67 -11.00 0.32
C LEU A 300 6.63 -10.91 -1.21
N GLY A 301 7.45 -11.70 -1.90
CA GLY A 301 7.38 -11.92 -3.35
C GLY A 301 6.23 -12.83 -3.79
N ASP A 302 5.53 -13.48 -2.85
CA ASP A 302 4.33 -14.27 -3.10
C ASP A 302 3.07 -13.50 -2.68
N PRO A 303 1.98 -13.49 -3.48
CA PRO A 303 0.78 -12.74 -3.12
C PRO A 303 0.13 -13.16 -1.80
N ALA A 304 0.01 -14.46 -1.53
CA ALA A 304 -0.58 -14.94 -0.29
C ALA A 304 0.37 -14.68 0.90
N GLY A 305 1.67 -14.89 0.68
CA GLY A 305 2.72 -14.55 1.65
C GLY A 305 2.69 -13.06 2.04
N TYR A 306 2.56 -12.16 1.07
CA TYR A 306 2.47 -10.71 1.30
C TYR A 306 1.22 -10.34 2.09
N LEU A 307 0.03 -10.71 1.61
CA LEU A 307 -1.25 -10.35 2.24
C LEU A 307 -1.31 -10.83 3.70
N THR A 308 -0.86 -12.06 3.96
CA THR A 308 -0.86 -12.63 5.32
C THR A 308 0.23 -12.04 6.21
N SER A 309 1.39 -11.66 5.66
CA SER A 309 2.44 -10.98 6.43
C SER A 309 2.03 -9.57 6.85
N VAL A 310 1.38 -8.81 5.95
CA VAL A 310 0.86 -7.48 6.29
C VAL A 310 -0.30 -7.61 7.29
N SER A 311 -1.18 -8.59 7.12
CA SER A 311 -2.24 -8.87 8.10
C SER A 311 -1.66 -9.20 9.47
N LEU A 312 -0.61 -10.03 9.53
CA LEU A 312 0.09 -10.37 10.76
C LEU A 312 0.75 -9.14 11.40
N TYR A 313 1.39 -8.28 10.61
CA TYR A 313 1.97 -7.02 11.07
C TYR A 313 0.90 -6.11 11.72
N ILE A 314 -0.25 -5.95 11.06
CA ILE A 314 -1.35 -5.15 11.59
C ILE A 314 -1.89 -5.76 12.89
N CYS A 315 -2.08 -7.08 12.94
CA CYS A 315 -2.56 -7.78 14.14
C CYS A 315 -1.63 -7.63 15.35
N GLU A 316 -0.34 -7.91 15.15
CA GLU A 316 0.63 -7.98 16.25
C GLU A 316 1.24 -6.61 16.57
N GLY A 317 1.17 -5.64 15.65
CA GLY A 317 1.74 -4.31 15.82
C GLY A 317 0.90 -3.38 16.70
N VAL A 318 -0.41 -3.58 16.74
CA VAL A 318 -1.35 -2.73 17.49
C VAL A 318 -1.09 -2.85 18.99
N GLY A 319 -0.72 -1.72 19.60
CA GLY A 319 -0.33 -1.63 21.01
C GLY A 319 1.04 -2.25 21.34
N ALA A 320 1.69 -2.98 20.42
CA ALA A 320 3.04 -3.49 20.63
C ALA A 320 4.11 -2.48 20.22
N ALA A 321 3.85 -1.66 19.19
CA ALA A 321 4.73 -0.57 18.78
C ALA A 321 4.91 0.48 19.89
N GLU A 322 3.84 0.84 20.60
CA GLU A 322 3.89 1.77 21.74
C GLU A 322 4.65 1.21 22.95
N ARG A 323 4.76 -0.12 23.05
CA ARG A 323 5.39 -0.82 24.19
C ARG A 323 6.77 -1.41 23.87
N GLY A 324 7.26 -1.26 22.63
CA GLY A 324 8.54 -1.83 22.18
C GLY A 324 8.60 -3.36 22.17
N ASN A 325 7.45 -4.06 22.15
CA ASN A 325 7.36 -5.51 22.39
C ASN A 325 6.98 -6.33 21.13
N MET A 326 7.08 -5.75 19.93
CA MET A 326 6.93 -6.51 18.69
C MET A 326 8.09 -7.50 18.56
N ASP A 327 7.78 -8.77 18.26
CA ASP A 327 8.86 -9.71 17.95
C ASP A 327 9.56 -9.36 16.64
N TYR A 328 10.75 -9.92 16.49
CA TYR A 328 11.61 -9.63 15.36
C TYR A 328 10.94 -9.91 14.00
N LEU A 329 10.14 -10.97 13.88
CA LEU A 329 9.46 -11.33 12.63
C LEU A 329 8.46 -10.25 12.23
N VAL A 330 7.61 -9.81 13.17
CA VAL A 330 6.61 -8.77 12.93
C VAL A 330 7.29 -7.45 12.52
N LYS A 331 8.36 -7.06 13.24
CA LYS A 331 9.15 -5.86 12.89
C LYS A 331 9.75 -5.97 11.49
N ALA A 332 10.41 -7.09 11.19
CA ALA A 332 11.07 -7.32 9.90
C ALA A 332 10.07 -7.40 8.75
N ALA A 333 8.90 -8.02 8.96
CA ALA A 333 7.82 -8.07 7.98
C ALA A 333 7.27 -6.68 7.68
N GLY A 334 6.99 -5.88 8.71
CA GLY A 334 6.56 -4.48 8.54
C GLY A 334 7.59 -3.64 7.80
N ASN A 335 8.87 -3.70 8.21
CA ASN A 335 9.94 -2.95 7.57
C ASN A 335 10.13 -3.35 6.09
N SER A 336 10.11 -4.66 5.80
CA SER A 336 10.27 -5.15 4.43
C SER A 336 9.07 -4.81 3.56
N ALA A 337 7.84 -4.93 4.08
CA ALA A 337 6.63 -4.55 3.37
C ALA A 337 6.54 -3.03 3.15
N SER A 338 7.10 -2.22 4.05
CA SER A 338 7.06 -0.74 3.96
C SER A 338 7.79 -0.16 2.74
N ARG A 339 8.61 -0.96 2.06
CA ARG A 339 9.43 -0.57 0.89
C ARG A 339 9.15 -1.44 -0.32
N TRP A 340 8.02 -2.14 -0.33
CA TRP A 340 7.64 -3.05 -1.39
C TRP A 340 6.26 -2.68 -1.94
N PRO A 341 6.05 -2.70 -3.27
CA PRO A 341 4.73 -2.43 -3.81
C PRO A 341 3.70 -3.40 -3.25
N GLY A 342 4.05 -4.67 -3.26
CA GLY A 342 3.27 -5.74 -2.69
C GLY A 342 2.06 -6.14 -3.53
N PHE A 343 1.19 -6.93 -2.92
CA PHE A 343 0.05 -7.56 -3.58
C PHE A 343 -1.24 -7.25 -2.84
N ARG A 344 -1.47 -5.99 -2.44
CA ARG A 344 -2.72 -5.64 -1.74
C ARG A 344 -3.95 -5.82 -2.63
N GLY A 345 -3.81 -5.51 -3.92
CA GLY A 345 -4.85 -5.64 -4.93
C GLY A 345 -4.25 -5.63 -6.33
N PRO A 346 -5.09 -5.56 -7.37
CA PRO A 346 -4.65 -5.68 -8.75
C PRO A 346 -3.72 -4.54 -9.20
N ARG A 347 -3.83 -3.33 -8.66
CA ARG A 347 -2.96 -2.20 -9.05
C ARG A 347 -1.55 -2.36 -8.50
N ARG A 348 -1.42 -2.74 -7.22
CA ARG A 348 -0.10 -3.03 -6.61
C ARG A 348 0.51 -4.31 -7.18
N ALA A 349 -0.31 -5.29 -7.57
CA ALA A 349 0.17 -6.45 -8.31
C ALA A 349 0.73 -6.07 -9.69
N ALA A 350 0.10 -5.14 -10.41
CA ALA A 350 0.62 -4.59 -11.65
C ALA A 350 1.98 -3.91 -11.45
N LEU A 351 2.11 -3.05 -10.43
CA LEU A 351 3.39 -2.40 -10.09
C LEU A 351 4.48 -3.42 -9.73
N THR A 352 4.15 -4.40 -8.88
CA THR A 352 5.08 -5.48 -8.52
C THR A 352 5.52 -6.27 -9.74
N ALA A 353 4.62 -6.60 -10.66
CA ALA A 353 4.96 -7.30 -11.89
C ALA A 353 5.94 -6.51 -12.76
N MET A 354 5.73 -5.19 -12.92
CA MET A 354 6.66 -4.36 -13.68
C MET A 354 8.05 -4.31 -13.05
N MET A 355 8.13 -4.16 -11.73
CA MET A 355 9.42 -4.12 -11.01
C MET A 355 10.16 -5.46 -11.03
N LEU A 356 9.45 -6.58 -10.92
CA LEU A 356 10.06 -7.91 -10.92
C LEU A 356 10.52 -8.37 -12.32
N ASN A 357 9.80 -7.99 -13.38
CA ASN A 357 10.17 -8.39 -14.74
C ASN A 357 11.29 -7.54 -15.35
N GLY A 358 11.61 -6.37 -14.78
CA GLY A 358 12.70 -5.52 -15.24
C GLY A 358 12.49 -5.03 -16.67
N VAL A 359 11.72 -3.96 -16.84
CA VAL A 359 11.54 -3.35 -18.17
C VAL A 359 12.81 -2.57 -18.54
N THR A 360 13.38 -2.89 -19.70
CA THR A 360 14.52 -2.17 -20.26
C THR A 360 14.05 -1.32 -21.43
N LEU A 361 14.44 -0.04 -21.43
CA LEU A 361 14.24 0.88 -22.56
C LEU A 361 15.44 0.77 -23.50
N ASP A 362 15.21 0.97 -24.80
CA ASP A 362 16.27 0.99 -25.81
C ASP A 362 17.06 2.31 -25.74
N ASP A 363 16.37 3.41 -25.43
CA ASP A 363 17.01 4.69 -25.11
C ASP A 363 17.80 4.59 -23.81
N ARG A 364 19.14 4.67 -23.91
CA ARG A 364 20.09 4.55 -22.80
C ARG A 364 19.96 5.67 -21.77
N ASP A 365 19.45 6.83 -22.17
CA ASP A 365 19.27 7.98 -21.29
C ASP A 365 17.87 7.99 -20.65
N ALA A 366 16.94 7.21 -21.19
CA ALA A 366 15.60 7.07 -20.65
C ALA A 366 15.58 6.20 -19.38
N ARG A 367 14.73 6.59 -18.43
CA ARG A 367 14.48 5.85 -17.20
C ARG A 367 12.99 5.69 -16.98
N ILE A 368 12.63 4.58 -16.36
CA ILE A 368 11.28 4.37 -15.86
C ILE A 368 11.31 4.74 -14.39
N ASP A 369 10.68 5.86 -14.04
CA ASP A 369 10.41 6.16 -12.65
C ASP A 369 9.12 5.45 -12.24
N TYR A 370 9.23 4.64 -11.19
CA TYR A 370 8.10 3.97 -10.59
C TYR A 370 7.48 4.88 -9.52
N PRO A 371 6.15 4.77 -9.28
CA PRO A 371 5.54 5.35 -8.09
C PRO A 371 6.31 4.91 -6.84
N THR A 372 6.32 5.75 -5.83
CA THR A 372 6.90 5.35 -4.56
C THR A 372 6.20 4.07 -4.04
N VAL A 373 6.94 3.30 -3.25
CA VAL A 373 6.45 2.05 -2.68
C VAL A 373 6.30 2.15 -1.18
N HIS A 374 6.42 3.37 -0.66
CA HIS A 374 6.54 3.61 0.75
C HIS A 374 5.19 3.62 1.47
N HIS A 375 5.11 2.88 2.59
CA HIS A 375 3.93 2.87 3.46
C HIS A 375 4.27 3.49 4.82
N ASP A 376 3.95 4.77 5.00
CA ASP A 376 4.28 5.54 6.22
C ASP A 376 3.74 4.92 7.53
N TRP A 377 2.64 4.17 7.44
CA TRP A 377 1.99 3.52 8.58
C TRP A 377 2.67 2.21 9.00
N MET A 378 3.67 1.73 8.25
CA MET A 378 4.47 0.56 8.60
C MET A 378 5.77 0.96 9.31
N SER A 379 6.20 0.15 10.28
CA SER A 379 7.41 0.40 11.07
C SER A 379 8.67 0.33 10.21
N GLN A 380 9.48 1.39 10.24
CA GLN A 380 10.79 1.47 9.57
C GLN A 380 11.98 1.17 10.50
N ASN A 381 11.72 1.08 11.81
CA ASN A 381 12.77 0.86 12.79
C ASN A 381 13.06 -0.64 12.90
N MET A 382 13.94 -1.11 12.03
CA MET A 382 14.54 -2.44 12.14
C MET A 382 15.94 -2.31 12.77
N SER A 383 15.98 -2.33 14.10
CA SER A 383 17.19 -2.73 14.82
C SER A 383 17.07 -4.21 15.14
N SER A 384 18.16 -4.96 14.92
CA SER A 384 18.27 -6.34 15.40
C SER A 384 19.23 -6.37 16.57
N GLY A 385 18.84 -7.04 17.65
CA GLY A 385 19.67 -7.28 18.83
C GLY A 385 20.10 -8.74 18.91
N GLY A 386 21.35 -9.03 18.56
CA GLY A 386 21.91 -10.37 18.69
C GLY A 386 21.20 -11.45 17.84
N GLY A 387 21.64 -12.68 18.01
CA GLY A 387 21.19 -13.81 17.21
C GLY A 387 22.27 -14.87 17.16
N GLY A 388 21.95 -15.99 16.53
CA GLY A 388 22.89 -17.08 16.41
C GLY A 388 22.42 -18.16 15.47
N ARG A 389 23.34 -19.07 15.16
CA ARG A 389 23.09 -20.25 14.36
C ARG A 389 23.75 -21.44 15.01
N GLY A 390 23.02 -22.53 15.20
CA GLY A 390 23.64 -23.71 15.79
C GLY A 390 22.84 -24.98 15.64
N VAL A 391 23.51 -26.10 15.87
CA VAL A 391 22.87 -27.41 15.94
C VAL A 391 22.15 -27.53 17.28
N VAL A 392 20.85 -27.80 17.27
CA VAL A 392 20.05 -27.93 18.48
C VAL A 392 20.52 -29.14 19.30
N ALA A 393 20.82 -28.91 20.57
CA ALA A 393 21.03 -29.95 21.57
C ALA A 393 19.74 -30.26 22.34
N LYS A 394 19.03 -29.21 22.77
CA LYS A 394 17.80 -29.33 23.58
C LYS A 394 16.89 -28.12 23.36
N VAL A 395 15.58 -28.36 23.43
CA VAL A 395 14.55 -27.31 23.49
C VAL A 395 13.76 -27.50 24.78
N ALA A 396 13.61 -26.45 25.57
CA ALA A 396 12.82 -26.44 26.80
C ALA A 396 11.77 -25.32 26.74
N ILE A 397 10.48 -25.68 26.76
CA ILE A 397 9.37 -24.73 26.70
C ILE A 397 8.90 -24.42 28.13
N LYS A 398 8.71 -23.13 28.44
CA LYS A 398 8.17 -22.63 29.71
C LYS A 398 7.21 -21.46 29.44
N GLY A 399 5.92 -21.77 29.39
CA GLY A 399 4.89 -20.79 29.04
C GLY A 399 5.08 -20.26 27.62
N GLU A 400 5.13 -18.94 27.45
CA GLU A 400 5.29 -18.27 26.15
C GLU A 400 6.74 -18.23 25.63
N LYS A 401 7.70 -18.70 26.42
CA LYS A 401 9.12 -18.70 26.08
C LYS A 401 9.66 -20.12 25.93
N ALA A 402 10.68 -20.27 25.11
CA ALA A 402 11.46 -21.48 24.97
C ALA A 402 12.96 -21.18 25.03
N THR A 403 13.71 -22.02 25.72
CA THR A 403 15.17 -21.98 25.71
C THR A 403 15.68 -23.06 24.76
N VAL A 404 16.46 -22.64 23.76
CA VAL A 404 17.14 -23.53 22.81
C VAL A 404 18.61 -23.57 23.17
N THR A 405 19.07 -24.75 23.58
CA THR A 405 20.49 -25.01 23.82
C THR A 405 21.10 -25.57 22.54
N VAL A 406 22.21 -25.00 22.09
CA VAL A 406 22.98 -25.50 20.95
C VAL A 406 24.05 -26.50 21.40
N LYS A 407 24.47 -27.39 20.50
CA LYS A 407 25.62 -28.25 20.72
C LYS A 407 26.87 -27.40 20.78
N LYS A 408 27.77 -27.74 21.70
CA LYS A 408 29.08 -27.10 21.80
C LYS A 408 29.90 -27.42 20.56
N GLU A 409 30.40 -26.39 19.91
CA GLU A 409 31.32 -26.49 18.80
C GLU A 409 32.65 -25.93 19.25
N PHE A 410 33.66 -26.78 19.29
CA PHE A 410 34.99 -26.41 19.75
C PHE A 410 35.90 -26.24 18.54
N GLU A 411 36.54 -25.07 18.43
CA GLU A 411 37.53 -24.80 17.40
C GLU A 411 38.90 -24.57 18.05
N LYS A 412 39.96 -25.07 17.42
CA LYS A 412 41.33 -24.72 17.79
C LYS A 412 41.69 -23.38 17.17
N GLN A 413 41.91 -22.38 18.00
CA GLN A 413 42.33 -21.06 17.57
C GLN A 413 43.71 -20.72 18.09
N GLN A 414 44.49 -20.03 17.27
CA GLN A 414 45.74 -19.43 17.72
C GLN A 414 45.39 -18.19 18.52
N GLN A 415 45.52 -18.28 19.83
CA GLN A 415 45.44 -17.10 20.70
C GLN A 415 46.84 -16.72 21.16
N CYS A 416 47.01 -15.43 21.41
CA CYS A 416 48.24 -14.95 21.98
C CYS A 416 48.38 -15.42 23.43
N GLN A 417 49.44 -16.16 23.72
CA GLN A 417 49.75 -16.65 25.05
C GLN A 417 50.49 -15.60 25.87
N SER A 418 51.34 -14.79 25.22
CA SER A 418 52.10 -13.73 25.87
C SER A 418 52.11 -12.46 25.05
N TRP A 419 51.77 -11.35 25.70
CA TRP A 419 51.81 -10.02 25.11
C TRP A 419 53.02 -9.27 25.64
N LYS A 420 53.70 -8.53 24.78
CA LYS A 420 54.67 -7.52 25.20
C LYS A 420 54.12 -6.16 24.83
N SER A 421 53.84 -5.35 25.85
CA SER A 421 53.44 -3.95 25.68
C SER A 421 54.68 -3.07 25.57
N SER A 422 54.63 -2.05 24.72
CA SER A 422 55.61 -0.97 24.70
C SER A 422 55.12 0.21 25.54
N ASN A 423 55.96 1.23 25.69
CA ASN A 423 55.58 2.47 26.37
C ASN A 423 54.88 3.47 25.41
N LYS A 424 54.56 3.06 24.18
CA LYS A 424 53.88 3.91 23.20
C LYS A 424 52.38 3.80 23.38
N ILE A 425 51.72 4.92 23.63
CA ILE A 425 50.26 5.00 23.72
C ILE A 425 49.69 4.98 22.29
N VAL A 426 48.74 4.09 22.02
CA VAL A 426 48.04 3.99 20.72
C VAL A 426 46.62 4.52 20.78
N GLN A 427 46.01 4.54 21.96
CA GLN A 427 44.67 5.07 22.15
C GLN A 427 44.46 5.53 23.59
N ILE A 428 43.64 6.55 23.78
CA ILE A 428 43.08 6.93 25.08
C ILE A 428 41.59 6.63 25.01
N THR A 429 41.06 5.81 25.91
CA THR A 429 39.63 5.46 25.92
C THR A 429 38.78 6.62 26.39
N SER A 430 37.47 6.55 26.17
CA SER A 430 36.50 7.54 26.70
C SER A 430 36.48 7.61 28.23
N SER A 431 36.97 6.59 28.93
CA SER A 431 37.14 6.59 30.39
C SER A 431 38.46 7.22 30.86
N GLY A 432 39.30 7.72 29.93
CA GLY A 432 40.62 8.27 30.24
C GLY A 432 41.74 7.24 30.40
N SER A 433 41.48 5.96 30.11
CA SER A 433 42.48 4.90 30.23
C SER A 433 43.41 4.88 29.01
N LEU A 434 44.71 4.75 29.24
CA LEU A 434 45.71 4.65 28.18
C LEU A 434 45.82 3.20 27.69
N ILE A 435 45.64 2.97 26.39
CA ILE A 435 45.94 1.71 25.73
C ILE A 435 47.32 1.84 25.08
N TYR A 436 48.23 0.96 25.50
CA TYR A 436 49.59 0.90 24.98
C TYR A 436 49.68 -0.06 23.79
N GLU A 437 50.57 0.24 22.86
CA GLU A 437 50.94 -0.65 21.77
C GLU A 437 51.41 -1.98 22.35
N SER A 438 50.87 -3.09 21.86
CA SER A 438 51.28 -4.42 22.28
C SER A 438 51.35 -5.34 21.07
N TRP A 439 52.32 -6.25 21.10
CA TRP A 439 52.43 -7.31 20.11
C TRP A 439 52.46 -8.66 20.77
N CYS A 440 51.97 -9.66 20.04
CA CYS A 440 51.98 -11.03 20.48
C CYS A 440 53.40 -11.60 20.38
N THR A 441 53.99 -12.02 21.50
CA THR A 441 55.34 -12.62 21.53
C THR A 441 55.33 -14.14 21.45
N SER A 442 54.21 -14.79 21.77
CA SER A 442 54.00 -16.22 21.51
C SER A 442 52.52 -16.53 21.33
N SER A 443 52.19 -17.39 20.37
CA SER A 443 50.83 -17.92 20.19
C SER A 443 50.74 -19.37 20.66
N LYS A 444 49.57 -19.76 21.16
CA LYS A 444 49.25 -21.14 21.47
C LYS A 444 47.91 -21.49 20.85
N SER A 445 47.82 -22.71 20.33
CA SER A 445 46.53 -23.29 19.94
C SER A 445 45.72 -23.58 21.19
N VAL A 446 44.61 -22.87 21.36
CA VAL A 446 43.64 -23.09 22.43
C VAL A 446 42.33 -23.56 21.83
N THR A 447 41.72 -24.54 22.47
CA THR A 447 40.38 -25.00 22.13
C THR A 447 39.38 -24.00 22.71
N VAL A 448 38.68 -23.27 21.86
CA VAL A 448 37.64 -22.32 22.26
C VAL A 448 36.27 -22.87 21.92
N ASP A 449 35.32 -22.68 22.83
CA ASP A 449 33.91 -22.92 22.55
C ASP A 449 33.40 -21.77 21.67
N ARG A 450 33.00 -22.11 20.45
CA ARG A 450 32.41 -21.18 19.48
C ARG A 450 30.89 -21.32 19.41
N SER A 451 30.30 -22.17 20.25
CA SER A 451 28.84 -22.27 20.31
C SER A 451 28.22 -21.02 20.91
N PHE A 452 27.01 -20.71 20.46
CA PHE A 452 26.20 -19.65 21.02
C PHE A 452 25.70 -20.03 22.41
N ASP A 453 25.57 -19.03 23.29
CA ASP A 453 24.87 -19.24 24.56
C ASP A 453 23.43 -19.74 24.33
N PRO A 454 22.80 -20.40 25.32
CA PRO A 454 21.40 -20.80 25.21
C PRO A 454 20.51 -19.61 24.81
N GLN A 455 19.77 -19.78 23.72
CA GLN A 455 18.94 -18.73 23.15
C GLN A 455 17.53 -18.80 23.73
N THR A 456 16.97 -17.65 24.13
CA THR A 456 15.58 -17.57 24.58
C THR A 456 14.71 -16.96 23.50
N VAL A 457 13.76 -17.74 22.98
CA VAL A 457 12.84 -17.34 21.90
C VAL A 457 11.39 -17.50 22.35
N LYS A 458 10.43 -16.94 21.63
CA LYS A 458 9.01 -17.22 21.87
C LYS A 458 8.70 -18.68 21.53
N ALA A 459 7.91 -19.33 22.38
CA ALA A 459 7.55 -20.76 22.26
C ALA A 459 6.90 -21.09 20.91
N ARG A 460 6.15 -20.15 20.33
CA ARG A 460 5.49 -20.30 19.02
C ARG A 460 6.47 -20.59 17.86
N TYR A 461 7.75 -20.22 17.97
CA TYR A 461 8.75 -20.39 16.91
C TYR A 461 9.55 -21.69 17.00
N VAL A 462 9.43 -22.46 18.09
CA VAL A 462 10.16 -23.74 18.25
C VAL A 462 9.29 -24.97 18.01
N GLU A 463 8.08 -24.78 17.50
CA GLU A 463 7.19 -25.87 17.09
C GLU A 463 7.88 -26.72 16.01
N GLY A 464 8.04 -28.02 16.29
CA GLY A 464 8.71 -28.96 15.38
C GLY A 464 10.25 -28.96 15.45
N LEU A 465 10.88 -28.08 16.24
CA LEU A 465 12.32 -28.03 16.41
C LEU A 465 12.82 -29.22 17.27
N LYS A 466 13.77 -30.00 16.74
CA LYS A 466 14.27 -31.23 17.38
C LYS A 466 15.79 -31.23 17.53
N PRO A 467 16.35 -31.96 18.52
CA PRO A 467 17.79 -32.17 18.62
C PRO A 467 18.39 -32.68 17.30
N GLY A 468 19.52 -32.12 16.89
CA GLY A 468 20.23 -32.45 15.65
C GLY A 468 19.87 -31.58 14.44
N MET A 469 18.76 -30.83 14.48
CA MET A 469 18.45 -29.81 13.48
C MET A 469 19.37 -28.59 13.64
N VAL A 470 19.55 -27.82 12.57
CA VAL A 470 20.20 -26.51 12.64
C VAL A 470 19.14 -25.44 12.62
N PHE A 471 19.25 -24.43 13.47
CA PHE A 471 18.37 -23.26 13.40
C PHE A 471 19.18 -21.97 13.41
N THR A 472 18.59 -20.92 12.84
CA THR A 472 18.99 -19.54 13.05
C THR A 472 18.01 -18.85 13.98
N ASN A 473 18.48 -17.89 14.77
CA ASN A 473 17.62 -16.98 15.52
C ASN A 473 18.09 -15.55 15.42
N THR A 474 17.13 -14.64 15.55
CA THR A 474 17.37 -13.21 15.73
C THR A 474 16.43 -12.75 16.83
N GLU A 475 16.99 -12.14 17.87
CA GLU A 475 16.27 -11.79 19.09
C GLU A 475 15.43 -12.98 19.62
N ASP A 476 14.11 -12.80 19.70
CA ASP A 476 13.15 -13.73 20.27
C ASP A 476 12.51 -14.67 19.22
N VAL A 477 13.03 -14.70 18.00
CA VAL A 477 12.50 -15.50 16.88
C VAL A 477 13.48 -16.58 16.45
N ALA A 478 13.05 -17.84 16.50
CA ALA A 478 13.71 -18.92 15.76
C ALA A 478 13.28 -18.84 14.29
N GLY A 479 14.20 -18.44 13.43
CA GLY A 479 13.98 -18.05 12.06
C GLY A 479 13.95 -19.22 11.10
N VAL A 480 15.11 -19.65 10.61
CA VAL A 480 15.20 -20.68 9.57
C VAL A 480 15.72 -21.97 10.18
N VAL A 481 15.04 -23.09 9.91
CA VAL A 481 15.37 -24.41 10.45
C VAL A 481 15.73 -25.36 9.32
N TYR A 482 16.84 -26.07 9.46
CA TYR A 482 17.34 -27.07 8.53
C TYR A 482 17.36 -28.45 9.20
N ALA A 483 17.09 -29.50 8.42
CA ALA A 483 17.05 -30.87 8.94
C ALA A 483 18.38 -31.32 9.60
N LYS A 484 19.51 -30.85 9.07
CA LYS A 484 20.86 -31.18 9.52
C LYS A 484 21.85 -30.12 9.05
N ASN A 485 23.06 -30.13 9.62
CA ASN A 485 24.13 -29.26 9.14
C ASN A 485 24.49 -29.55 7.68
N GLY A 486 24.76 -28.50 6.91
CA GLY A 486 25.04 -28.58 5.48
C GLY A 486 23.82 -28.79 4.57
N ALA A 487 22.60 -28.95 5.10
CA ALA A 487 21.40 -28.94 4.27
C ALA A 487 21.23 -27.58 3.59
N LYS A 488 20.90 -27.60 2.30
CA LYS A 488 20.66 -26.39 1.50
C LYS A 488 19.25 -25.85 1.71
N GLU A 489 18.28 -26.76 1.74
CA GLU A 489 16.87 -26.42 1.87
C GLU A 489 16.46 -26.43 3.35
N PRO A 490 15.76 -25.38 3.82
CA PRO A 490 15.16 -25.40 5.14
C PRO A 490 13.96 -26.35 5.17
N VAL A 491 13.65 -26.86 6.36
CA VAL A 491 12.45 -27.63 6.66
C VAL A 491 11.37 -26.77 7.33
N SER A 492 11.73 -25.58 7.83
CA SER A 492 10.78 -24.62 8.38
C SER A 492 11.31 -23.20 8.34
N ILE A 493 10.39 -22.23 8.15
CA ILE A 493 10.60 -20.78 8.27
C ILE A 493 9.65 -20.24 9.35
N CYS A 494 10.20 -19.71 10.44
CA CYS A 494 9.52 -19.20 11.62
C CYS A 494 8.37 -20.11 12.08
N SER A 495 8.68 -21.41 12.24
CA SER A 495 7.75 -22.51 12.58
C SER A 495 6.64 -22.84 11.57
N ALA A 496 6.64 -22.24 10.39
CA ALA A 496 5.88 -22.74 9.24
C ALA A 496 6.68 -23.83 8.52
N PRO A 497 6.18 -25.07 8.38
CA PRO A 497 6.89 -26.13 7.68
C PRO A 497 6.92 -25.86 6.17
N VAL A 498 8.09 -25.96 5.54
CA VAL A 498 8.23 -25.85 4.08
C VAL A 498 8.63 -27.19 3.49
N LYS A 499 8.19 -27.47 2.25
CA LYS A 499 8.36 -28.79 1.61
C LYS A 499 9.00 -28.69 0.23
#